data_AF-A0AA96FT77-F1
#
_entry.id   AF-A0AA96FT77-F1
#
_cell.length_a   1.000
_cell.length_b   1.000
_cell.length_c   1.000
_cell.angle_alpha   90.00
_cell.angle_beta   90.00
_cell.angle_gamma   90.00
#
_symmetry.space_group_name_H-M   'P 1'
#
loop_
_entity.id
_entity.type
_entity.pdbx_description
1 polymer ?
#
loop_
_entity_poly.entity_id
_entity_poly.type
_entity_poly.pdbx_seq_one_letter_code
_entity_poly.pdbx_strand_id
1 'polypeptide(L)' 'MEVTPDFPAAVPVRDSKNPDGPVVVVSRSAWTAFLGAVS' A
#
# COMPACT_ATOMS: atom_id res chain seq x y z
N MET A 1 -16.33 1.56 -3.82
CA MET A 1 -16.06 0.46 -2.87
C MET A 1 -15.94 -0.80 -3.70
N GLU A 2 -14.84 -1.53 -3.61
CA GLU A 2 -14.77 -2.86 -4.24
C GLU A 2 -15.46 -3.82 -3.30
N VAL A 3 -16.49 -4.49 -3.79
CA VAL A 3 -17.25 -5.50 -3.06
C VAL A 3 -17.30 -6.71 -3.97
N THR A 4 -17.05 -7.89 -3.42
CA THR A 4 -17.27 -9.15 -4.12
C THR A 4 -18.62 -9.70 -3.67
N PRO A 5 -19.74 -9.32 -4.33
CA PRO A 5 -21.08 -9.62 -3.83
C PRO A 5 -21.36 -11.12 -3.70
N ASP A 6 -20.70 -11.96 -4.50
CA ASP A 6 -20.91 -13.41 -4.51
C ASP A 6 -20.05 -14.16 -3.47
N PHE A 7 -19.11 -13.48 -2.80
CA PHE A 7 -18.19 -14.08 -1.84
C PHE A 7 -18.14 -13.24 -0.55
N PRO A 8 -19.12 -13.40 0.36
CA PRO A 8 -19.27 -12.55 1.55
C PRO A 8 -18.11 -12.63 2.55
N ALA A 9 -17.26 -13.65 2.46
CA ALA A 9 -16.04 -13.79 3.26
C ALA A 9 -14.78 -13.25 2.57
N ALA A 10 -14.86 -12.88 1.30
CA ALA A 10 -13.72 -12.36 0.54
C ALA A 10 -13.62 -10.84 0.70
N VAL A 11 -12.49 -10.38 1.24
CA VAL A 11 -12.13 -8.96 1.24
C VAL A 11 -11.34 -8.69 -0.04
N PRO A 12 -11.79 -7.77 -0.93
CA PRO A 12 -11.02 -7.41 -2.10
C PRO A 12 -9.67 -6.83 -1.70
N VAL A 13 -8.59 -7.47 -2.17
CA VAL A 13 -7.25 -6.95 -2.00
C VAL A 13 -7.01 -5.93 -3.09
N ARG A 14 -6.85 -4.67 -2.69
CA ARG A 14 -6.43 -3.58 -3.58
C ARG A 14 -4.97 -3.77 -3.97
N ASP A 15 -4.77 -4.56 -5.01
CA ASP A 15 -3.57 -4.50 -5.81
C ASP A 15 -3.67 -3.26 -6.73
N SER A 16 -3.22 -2.10 -6.27
CA SER A 16 -3.07 -0.96 -7.20
C SER A 16 -1.93 -1.27 -8.17
N LYS A 17 -2.27 -1.78 -9.35
CA LYS A 17 -1.37 -1.95 -10.50
C LYS A 17 -1.35 -0.73 -11.42
N ASN A 18 -1.75 0.45 -10.99
CA ASN A 18 -1.75 1.61 -11.89
C ASN A 18 -0.30 2.11 -12.08
N PRO A 19 0.37 1.82 -13.22
CA PRO A 19 1.76 2.24 -13.43
C PRO A 19 1.87 3.77 -13.51
N ASP A 20 0.76 4.45 -13.82
CA ASP A 20 0.67 5.90 -13.98
C ASP A 20 0.02 6.58 -12.75
N GLY A 21 -0.16 5.84 -11.66
CA GLY A 21 -0.74 6.36 -10.42
C GLY A 21 0.21 7.29 -9.65
N PRO A 22 -0.30 8.06 -8.67
CA PRO A 22 0.53 8.86 -7.80
C PRO A 22 1.60 8.02 -7.07
N VAL A 23 2.85 8.50 -7.06
CA VAL A 23 3.99 7.83 -6.43
C VAL A 23 4.38 8.54 -5.14
N VAL A 24 4.52 7.78 -4.06
CA VAL A 24 5.15 8.27 -2.82
C VAL A 24 6.64 7.95 -2.88
N VAL A 25 7.49 8.98 -2.84
CA VAL A 25 8.95 8.83 -2.83
C VAL A 25 9.46 8.99 -1.40
N VAL A 26 10.20 8.00 -0.90
CA VAL A 26 10.88 8.05 0.39
C VAL A 26 12.38 8.18 0.13
N SER A 27 13.01 9.23 0.66
CA SER A 27 14.45 9.39 0.54
C SER A 27 15.20 8.35 1.38
N ARG A 28 16.46 8.08 1.01
CA ARG A 28 17.32 7.17 1.80
C ARG A 28 17.45 7.61 3.26
N SER A 29 17.60 8.91 3.52
CA SER A 29 17.73 9.44 4.88
C SER A 29 16.44 9.25 5.69
N ALA A 30 15.28 9.48 5.09
CA ALA A 30 13.99 9.27 5.74
C ALA A 30 13.77 7.78 6.08
N TRP A 31 14.15 6.88 5.18
CA TRP A 31 14.08 5.44 5.43
C TRP A 31 15.00 4.99 6.57
N THR A 32 16.25 5.48 6.60
CA THR A 32 17.17 5.21 7.71
C THR A 32 16.63 5.70 9.05
N ALA A 33 16.06 6.91 9.10
CA ALA A 33 15.47 7.46 10.31
C ALA A 33 14.27 6.62 10.80
N PHE A 34 13.42 6.16 9.88
CA PHE A 34 12.30 5.28 10.21
C PHE A 34 12.76 3.98 10.85
N LEU A 35 13.77 3.30 10.28
CA LEU A 35 14.30 2.05 10.84
C LEU A 35 14.81 2.22 12.27
N GLY A 36 15.50 3.33 12.56
CA GLY A 36 15.96 3.63 13.91
C GLY A 36 14.85 3.98 14.91
N ALA A 37 13.64 4.31 14.44
CA ALA A 37 12.51 4.63 15.30
C ALA A 37 11.62 3.43 15.63
N VAL A 38 11.74 2.32 14.89
CA VAL A 38 10.88 1.13 15.02
C VAL A 38 11.61 -0.07 15.65
N SER A 39 12.95 0.01 15.76
CA SER A 39 13.79 -0.88 16.56
C SER A 39 13.67 -0.62 18.05
#